data_AF-A0AAQ4R2D7-F1
#
_entry.id   AF-A0AAQ4R2D7-F1
#
_cell.length_a   1.000
_cell.length_b   1.000
_cell.length_c   1.000
_cell.angle_alpha   90.00
_cell.angle_beta   90.00
_cell.angle_gamma   90.00
#
_symmetry.space_group_name_H-M   'P 1'
#
loop_
_entity.id
_entity.type
_entity.pdbx_description
1 polymer ?
#
loop_
_entity_poly.entity_id
_entity_poly.type
_entity_poly.pdbx_seq_one_letter_code
_entity_poly.pdbx_strand_id
1 'polypeptide(L)'
;MAYTWTLLFSLLPILSVCTASPLPSVEVMKRAKQLVVRLDEFQFPTELTTGALDYDFSGTKSIVAALERCNSPISESLEGVTQVKTELSSLISFLRQLRQCSEDPEPTPQDQRFTQSKTFESLKRTREYLQQLQQNLDNLDTC
;
A
#
# COMPACT_ATOMS: atom_id res chain seq x y z
N MET A 1 -13.92 -21.33 -61.35
CA MET A 1 -13.77 -22.44 -60.39
C MET A 1 -12.31 -22.51 -59.99
N ALA A 2 -12.01 -22.38 -58.68
CA ALA A 2 -10.70 -22.23 -58.01
C ALA A 2 -10.82 -21.09 -56.98
N TYR A 3 -10.49 -21.13 -55.69
CA TYR A 3 -9.92 -22.12 -54.78
C TYR A 3 -10.22 -21.65 -53.34
N THR A 4 -10.53 -22.60 -52.45
CA THR A 4 -10.11 -22.66 -51.02
C THR A 4 -10.21 -21.39 -50.17
N TRP A 5 -11.37 -21.17 -49.54
CA TRP A 5 -11.51 -20.30 -48.36
C TRP A 5 -12.22 -21.04 -47.22
N THR A 6 -11.78 -22.26 -46.92
CA THR A 6 -12.20 -22.97 -45.73
C THR A 6 -11.00 -23.56 -45.01
N LEU A 7 -11.04 -23.40 -43.68
CA LEU A 7 -10.26 -24.14 -42.68
C LEU A 7 -8.77 -23.82 -42.63
N LEU A 8 -8.40 -22.93 -41.70
CA LEU A 8 -7.32 -23.13 -40.73
C LEU A 8 -7.26 -21.91 -39.79
N PHE A 9 -8.21 -21.84 -38.85
CA PHE A 9 -8.03 -21.08 -37.60
C PHE A 9 -8.45 -21.94 -36.40
N SER A 10 -8.24 -23.25 -36.55
CA SER A 10 -8.30 -24.23 -35.48
C SER A 10 -6.86 -24.51 -35.09
N LEU A 11 -6.54 -24.38 -33.80
CA LEU A 11 -5.23 -24.60 -33.16
C LEU A 11 -4.37 -23.35 -33.06
N LEU A 12 -4.54 -22.61 -31.95
CA LEU A 12 -3.49 -22.23 -30.98
C LEU A 12 -4.02 -21.07 -30.11
N PRO A 13 -3.80 -21.04 -28.78
CA PRO A 13 -3.39 -22.11 -27.89
C PRO A 13 -4.23 -22.18 -26.59
N ILE A 14 -4.20 -23.35 -25.96
CA ILE A 14 -4.54 -23.60 -24.56
C ILE A 14 -3.42 -23.01 -23.68
N LEU A 15 -3.11 -21.72 -23.85
CA LEU A 15 -2.36 -20.98 -22.84
C LEU A 15 -3.37 -20.65 -21.74
N SER A 16 -3.72 -21.69 -20.97
CA SER A 16 -4.04 -21.49 -19.56
C SER A 16 -2.80 -20.85 -18.97
N VAL A 17 -2.77 -19.52 -18.99
CA VAL A 17 -1.80 -18.74 -18.24
C VAL A 17 -2.04 -19.17 -16.80
N CYS A 18 -1.17 -20.05 -16.30
CA CYS A 18 -1.01 -20.25 -14.88
C CYS A 18 -0.53 -18.91 -14.33
N THR A 19 -1.46 -17.99 -14.08
CA THR A 19 -1.22 -16.88 -13.19
C THR A 19 -1.08 -17.51 -11.82
N ALA A 20 0.12 -18.00 -11.48
CA ALA A 20 0.46 -18.17 -10.09
C ALA A 20 0.15 -16.81 -9.44
N SER A 21 -0.75 -16.80 -8.47
CA SER A 21 -1.08 -15.58 -7.75
C SER A 21 0.24 -14.98 -7.28
N PRO A 22 0.53 -13.70 -7.59
CA PRO A 22 1.79 -13.09 -7.16
C PRO A 22 1.93 -13.29 -5.65
N LEU A 23 3.15 -13.63 -5.22
CA LEU A 23 3.43 -13.80 -3.80
C LEU A 23 2.95 -12.55 -3.04
N PRO A 24 2.34 -12.71 -1.85
CA PRO A 24 1.91 -11.61 -1.00
C PRO A 24 2.90 -10.44 -0.92
N SER A 25 4.18 -10.75 -0.73
CA SER A 25 5.27 -9.78 -0.65
C SER A 25 5.46 -8.96 -1.93
N VAL A 26 5.25 -9.55 -3.10
CA VAL A 26 5.36 -8.87 -4.41
C VAL A 26 4.24 -7.84 -4.57
N GLU A 27 3.02 -8.19 -4.16
CA GLU A 27 1.88 -7.28 -4.23
C GLU A 27 2.00 -6.15 -3.18
N VAL A 28 2.47 -6.44 -1.96
CA VAL A 28 2.82 -5.40 -0.96
C VAL A 28 3.88 -4.45 -1.53
N MET A 29 4.97 -4.99 -2.10
CA MET A 29 6.05 -4.20 -2.68
C MET A 29 5.54 -3.27 -3.79
N LYS A 30 4.70 -3.80 -4.69
CA LYS A 30 4.15 -3.05 -5.81
C LYS A 30 3.32 -1.86 -5.31
N ARG A 31 2.42 -2.10 -4.37
CA ARG A 31 1.56 -1.06 -3.78
C ARG A 31 2.38 -0.03 -3.01
N ALA A 32 3.35 -0.47 -2.21
CA ALA A 32 4.23 0.42 -1.46
C ALA A 32 5.05 1.32 -2.38
N LYS A 33 5.62 0.78 -3.47
CA LYS A 33 6.35 1.56 -4.47
C LYS A 33 5.48 2.60 -5.16
N GLN A 34 4.28 2.21 -5.58
CA GLN A 34 3.33 3.13 -6.23
C GLN A 34 2.98 4.30 -5.30
N LEU A 35 2.70 4.01 -4.03
CA LEU A 35 2.43 5.04 -3.02
C LEU A 35 3.64 5.96 -2.77
N VAL A 36 4.87 5.43 -2.72
CA VAL A 36 6.08 6.27 -2.57
C VAL A 36 6.26 7.21 -3.76
N VAL A 37 6.10 6.72 -4.98
CA VAL A 37 6.20 7.57 -6.19
C VAL A 37 5.16 8.68 -6.15
N ARG A 38 3.93 8.37 -5.75
CA ARG A 38 2.88 9.39 -5.60
C ARG A 38 3.20 10.38 -4.48
N LEU A 39 3.76 9.92 -3.37
CA LEU A 39 4.18 10.77 -2.25
C LEU A 39 5.37 11.68 -2.64
N ASP A 40 6.22 11.26 -3.59
CA ASP A 40 7.31 12.08 -4.12
C ASP A 40 6.82 13.26 -4.97
N GLU A 41 5.59 13.20 -5.51
CA GLU A 41 4.96 14.32 -6.22
C GLU A 41 4.52 15.46 -5.27
N PHE A 42 4.44 15.20 -3.96
CA PHE A 42 4.10 16.21 -2.97
C PHE A 42 5.35 16.99 -2.53
N GLN A 43 5.26 18.32 -2.61
CA GLN A 43 6.25 19.19 -1.97
C GLN A 43 5.93 19.31 -0.49
N PHE A 44 6.75 18.68 0.34
CA PHE A 44 6.67 18.82 1.79
C PHE A 44 7.36 20.13 2.24
N PRO A 45 6.76 20.89 3.16
CA PRO A 45 7.44 22.04 3.77
C PRO A 45 8.79 21.62 4.38
N THR A 46 9.85 22.38 4.13
CA THR A 46 11.22 22.06 4.60
C THR A 46 11.32 22.04 6.13
N GLU A 47 10.52 22.85 6.82
CA GLU A 47 10.48 22.94 8.29
C GLU A 47 9.77 21.76 8.96
N LEU A 48 9.25 20.82 8.17
CA LEU A 48 8.43 19.75 8.68
C LEU A 48 9.31 18.59 9.18
N THR A 49 9.73 18.67 10.44
CA THR A 49 10.47 17.60 11.11
C THR A 49 9.53 16.47 11.54
N THR A 50 9.71 15.30 10.94
CA THR A 50 9.19 14.04 11.45
C THR A 50 10.07 13.62 12.63
N GLY A 51 9.49 13.53 13.83
CA GLY A 51 10.17 12.94 14.99
C GLY A 51 10.57 11.49 14.71
N ALA A 52 11.46 10.92 15.53
CA ALA A 52 12.00 9.56 15.34
C ALA A 52 10.91 8.53 15.03
N LEU A 53 11.20 7.64 14.08
CA LEU A 53 10.36 6.50 13.73
C LEU A 53 10.45 5.48 14.88
N ASP A 54 9.58 5.59 15.86
CA ASP A 54 9.59 4.76 17.06
C ASP A 54 8.84 3.42 16.87
N TYR A 55 8.71 2.96 15.62
CA TYR A 55 7.88 1.80 15.30
C TYR A 55 8.73 0.61 14.92
N ASP A 56 8.55 -0.45 15.69
CA ASP A 56 9.12 -1.74 15.42
C ASP A 56 8.49 -2.34 14.14
N PHE A 57 9.30 -2.55 13.11
CA PHE A 57 8.90 -3.18 11.85
C PHE A 57 8.93 -4.71 11.91
N SER A 58 9.07 -5.30 13.10
CA SER A 58 9.19 -6.74 13.32
C SER A 58 8.00 -7.59 12.87
N GLY A 59 6.86 -6.99 12.49
CA GLY A 59 5.75 -7.77 11.94
C GLY A 59 4.59 -6.98 11.36
N THR A 60 3.78 -7.68 10.56
CA THR A 60 2.62 -7.14 9.81
C THR A 60 1.63 -6.36 10.69
N LYS A 61 1.43 -6.78 11.95
CA LYS A 61 0.56 -6.14 12.95
C LYS A 61 1.03 -4.71 13.28
N SER A 62 2.32 -4.55 13.54
CA SER A 62 2.93 -3.26 13.87
C SER A 62 2.94 -2.32 12.66
N ILE A 63 3.20 -2.88 11.47
CA ILE A 63 3.14 -2.15 10.20
C ILE A 63 1.73 -1.59 9.96
N VAL A 64 0.69 -2.41 10.14
CA VAL A 64 -0.71 -1.98 10.01
C VAL A 64 -1.02 -0.83 10.98
N ALA A 65 -0.66 -0.96 12.26
CA ALA A 65 -0.89 0.09 13.26
C ALA A 65 -0.15 1.40 12.94
N ALA A 66 1.08 1.33 12.41
CA ALA A 66 1.85 2.50 12.00
C ALA A 66 1.20 3.23 10.81
N LEU A 67 0.75 2.49 9.80
CA LEU A 67 0.07 3.04 8.63
C LEU A 67 -1.31 3.62 8.98
N GLU A 68 -2.07 2.98 9.87
CA GLU A 68 -3.35 3.51 10.35
C GLU A 68 -3.21 4.85 11.09
N ARG A 69 -2.19 4.96 11.95
CA ARG A 69 -1.90 6.21 12.66
C ARG A 69 -1.55 7.34 11.69
N CYS A 70 -0.90 7.02 10.57
CA CYS A 70 -0.65 8.02 9.52
C CYS A 70 -1.90 8.34 8.72
N ASN A 71 -2.75 7.35 8.44
CA ASN A 71 -3.96 7.52 7.63
C ASN A 71 -5.01 8.41 8.32
N SER A 72 -5.12 8.31 9.65
CA SER A 72 -6.12 9.04 10.44
C SER A 72 -6.09 10.57 10.24
N PRO A 73 -4.96 11.28 10.39
CA PRO A 73 -4.86 12.74 10.22
C PRO A 73 -4.81 13.23 8.76
N ILE A 74 -4.89 12.32 7.77
CA ILE A 74 -4.91 12.71 6.34
C ILE A 74 -6.30 13.26 6.00
N SER A 75 -6.35 14.57 5.74
CA SER A 75 -7.58 15.23 5.30
C SER A 75 -7.96 14.82 3.88
N GLU A 76 -9.25 14.54 3.66
CA GLU A 76 -9.80 14.28 2.33
C GLU A 76 -10.01 15.54 1.50
N SER A 77 -9.91 16.71 2.13
CA SER A 77 -10.16 18.02 1.49
C SER A 77 -8.97 18.58 0.71
N LEU A 78 -7.77 17.98 0.82
CA LEU A 78 -6.60 18.45 0.08
C LEU A 78 -6.54 17.71 -1.26
N GLU A 79 -6.44 18.46 -2.35
CA GLU A 79 -6.38 17.91 -3.71
C GLU A 79 -5.16 16.98 -3.86
N GLY A 80 -5.35 15.84 -4.55
CA GLY A 80 -4.34 14.78 -4.68
C GLY A 80 -4.16 13.89 -3.44
N VAL A 81 -4.47 14.40 -2.24
CA VAL A 81 -4.31 13.65 -0.97
C VAL A 81 -5.39 12.60 -0.76
N THR A 82 -6.60 12.84 -1.28
CA THR A 82 -7.68 11.84 -1.26
C THR A 82 -7.23 10.52 -1.90
N GLN A 83 -6.51 10.59 -3.02
CA GLN A 83 -6.02 9.41 -3.71
C GLN A 83 -4.95 8.66 -2.90
N VAL A 84 -4.03 9.39 -2.26
CA VAL A 84 -3.05 8.80 -1.34
C VAL A 84 -3.75 8.09 -0.17
N LYS A 85 -4.76 8.73 0.42
CA LYS A 85 -5.53 8.16 1.53
C LYS A 85 -6.24 6.86 1.12
N THR A 86 -6.83 6.84 -0.08
CA THR A 86 -7.49 5.64 -0.62
C THR A 86 -6.50 4.51 -0.87
N GLU A 87 -5.37 4.80 -1.51
CA GLU A 87 -4.32 3.80 -1.77
C GLU A 87 -3.69 3.27 -0.48
N LEU A 88 -3.44 4.15 0.50
CA LEU A 88 -2.95 3.78 1.83
C LEU A 88 -3.95 2.90 2.57
N SER A 89 -5.24 3.26 2.54
CA SER A 89 -6.31 2.43 3.12
C SER A 89 -6.41 1.06 2.45
N SER A 90 -6.21 1.00 1.13
CA SER A 90 -6.17 -0.25 0.38
C SER A 90 -4.98 -1.13 0.78
N LEU A 91 -3.79 -0.55 0.97
CA LEU A 91 -2.61 -1.26 1.46
C LEU A 91 -2.82 -1.80 2.88
N ILE A 92 -3.35 -0.97 3.80
CA ILE A 92 -3.71 -1.40 5.17
C ILE A 92 -4.66 -2.60 5.12
N SER A 93 -5.71 -2.51 4.30
CA SER A 93 -6.69 -3.60 4.15
C SER A 93 -6.04 -4.87 3.61
N PHE A 94 -5.13 -4.76 2.64
CA PHE A 94 -4.42 -5.91 2.08
C PHE A 94 -3.52 -6.57 3.15
N LEU A 95 -2.77 -5.77 3.91
CA LEU A 95 -1.94 -6.28 5.01
C LEU A 95 -2.76 -6.95 6.11
N ARG A 96 -3.97 -6.45 6.43
CA ARG A 96 -4.89 -7.15 7.34
C ARG A 96 -5.36 -8.49 6.77
N GLN A 97 -5.68 -8.55 5.48
CA GLN A 97 -6.10 -9.79 4.82
C GLN A 97 -5.00 -10.86 4.80
N LEU A 98 -3.73 -10.45 4.61
CA LEU A 98 -2.58 -11.36 4.72
C LEU A 98 -2.43 -12.00 6.10
N ARG A 99 -3.12 -11.47 7.11
CA ARG A 99 -2.99 -11.88 8.51
C ARG A 99 -4.29 -12.44 9.09
N GLN A 100 -5.19 -13.02 8.30
CA GLN A 100 -6.34 -13.78 8.83
C GLN A 100 -5.98 -15.06 9.62
N CYS A 101 -4.80 -15.09 10.24
CA CYS A 101 -4.52 -15.84 11.46
C CYS A 101 -5.06 -15.08 12.67
N SER A 102 -6.17 -15.58 13.21
CA SER A 102 -6.76 -15.30 14.52
C SER A 102 -6.02 -14.28 15.40
N GLU A 103 -6.32 -13.00 15.21
CA GLU A 103 -6.33 -11.91 16.20
C GLU A 103 -6.38 -10.59 15.41
N ASP A 104 -7.58 -10.05 15.25
CA ASP A 104 -7.77 -8.67 14.85
C ASP A 104 -7.47 -7.77 16.05
N PRO A 105 -6.52 -6.81 15.94
CA PRO A 105 -6.44 -5.74 16.93
C PRO A 105 -7.68 -4.85 16.85
N GLU A 106 -8.22 -4.52 18.02
CA GLU A 106 -9.37 -3.63 18.17
C GLU A 106 -9.07 -2.24 17.58
N PRO A 107 -10.00 -1.64 16.81
CA PRO A 107 -9.77 -0.36 16.16
C PRO A 107 -9.46 0.73 17.20
N THR A 108 -8.30 1.37 17.06
CA THR A 108 -7.89 2.41 18.01
C THR A 108 -8.75 3.66 17.83
N PRO A 109 -9.31 4.25 18.91
CA PRO A 109 -10.06 5.50 18.84
C PRO A 109 -9.19 6.63 18.26
N GLN A 110 -9.68 7.29 17.22
CA GLN A 110 -8.94 8.34 16.51
C GLN A 110 -9.27 9.72 17.07
N ASP A 111 -8.25 10.47 17.49
CA ASP A 111 -8.39 11.86 17.92
C ASP A 111 -8.34 12.79 16.69
N GLN A 112 -9.51 13.27 16.26
CA GLN A 112 -9.73 13.99 15.01
C GLN A 112 -9.47 15.49 15.15
N ARG A 113 -8.19 15.88 15.18
CA ARG A 113 -7.80 17.28 14.95
C ARG A 113 -6.98 17.38 13.67
N PHE A 114 -7.65 17.73 12.59
CA PHE A 114 -7.07 17.91 11.26
C PHE A 114 -6.47 19.31 11.13
N THR A 115 -5.20 19.38 10.74
CA THR A 115 -4.56 20.61 10.26
C THR A 115 -3.75 20.26 9.02
N GLN A 116 -3.57 21.21 8.11
CA GLN A 116 -2.74 21.01 6.91
C GLN A 116 -1.32 20.55 7.27
N SER A 117 -0.75 21.10 8.36
CA SER A 117 0.55 20.69 8.90
C SER A 117 0.55 19.20 9.32
N LYS A 118 -0.47 18.74 10.05
CA LYS A 118 -0.60 17.32 10.44
C LYS A 118 -0.80 16.40 9.24
N THR A 119 -1.51 16.84 8.20
CA THR A 119 -1.65 16.07 6.96
C THR A 119 -0.29 15.91 6.27
N PHE A 120 0.49 16.99 6.11
CA PHE A 120 1.84 16.89 5.53
C PHE A 120 2.79 16.05 6.38
N GLU A 121 2.74 16.16 7.71
CA GLU A 121 3.53 15.31 8.62
C GLU A 121 3.22 13.84 8.41
N SER A 122 1.94 13.52 8.27
CA SER A 122 1.48 12.15 8.13
C SER A 122 1.80 11.57 6.76
N LEU A 123 1.73 12.38 5.71
CA LEU A 123 2.17 12.00 4.37
C LEU A 123 3.69 11.75 4.32
N LYS A 124 4.48 12.64 4.93
CA LYS A 124 5.94 12.46 5.03
C LYS A 124 6.29 11.20 5.81
N ARG A 125 5.64 10.97 6.95
CA ARG A 125 5.85 9.77 7.77
C ARG A 125 5.40 8.48 7.06
N THR A 126 4.30 8.55 6.29
CA THR A 126 3.86 7.45 5.44
C THR A 126 4.94 7.09 4.42
N ARG A 127 5.55 8.08 3.77
CA ARG A 127 6.64 7.86 2.81
C ARG A 127 7.82 7.12 3.47
N GLU A 128 8.26 7.60 4.63
CA GLU A 128 9.35 6.99 5.40
C GLU A 128 9.04 5.53 5.76
N TYR A 129 7.82 5.25 6.22
CA TYR A 129 7.39 3.88 6.51
C TYR A 129 7.32 2.98 5.29
N LEU A 130 6.83 3.48 4.16
CA LEU A 130 6.76 2.69 2.94
C LEU A 130 8.16 2.39 2.39
N GLN A 131 9.13 3.28 2.59
CA GLN A 131 10.53 3.03 2.24
C GLN A 131 11.14 1.96 3.15
N GLN A 132 10.87 2.00 4.46
CA GLN A 132 11.33 0.96 5.38
C GLN A 132 10.65 -0.39 5.15
N LEU A 133 9.35 -0.39 4.86
CA LEU A 133 8.60 -1.59 4.51
C LEU A 133 9.23 -2.29 3.31
N GLN A 134 9.58 -1.54 2.25
CA GLN A 134 10.25 -2.09 1.07
C GLN A 134 11.59 -2.74 1.36
N GLN A 135 12.32 -2.27 2.39
CA GLN A 135 13.61 -2.84 2.79
C GLN A 135 13.46 -4.08 3.69
N ASN A 136 12.31 -4.27 4.31
CA ASN A 136 12.05 -5.31 5.30
C ASN A 136 10.90 -6.25 4.88
N LEU A 137 10.62 -6.35 3.58
CA LEU A 137 9.54 -7.18 3.04
C LEU A 137 9.70 -8.66 3.43
N ASP A 138 10.93 -9.15 3.54
CA ASP A 138 11.21 -10.54 3.92
C ASP A 138 10.89 -10.83 5.40
N ASN A 139 10.74 -9.77 6.22
CA ASN A 139 10.34 -9.84 7.62
C ASN A 139 8.83 -9.71 7.81
N LEU A 140 8.06 -9.62 6.71
CA LEU A 140 6.61 -9.71 6.80
C LEU A 140 6.24 -11.12 7.24
N ASP A 141 5.90 -11.25 8.52
CA ASP A 141 5.21 -12.45 9.01
C ASP A 141 3.93 -12.65 8.18
N THR A 142 4.00 -13.59 7.26
CA THR A 142 2.87 -14.19 6.58
C THR A 142 2.45 -15.42 7.35
N CYS A 143 1.18 -15.46 7.73
CA CYS A 143 0.49 -16.73 7.76
C CYS A 143 0.17 -17.18 6.33
#